data_AF-A0A929W673-F1
#
_entry.id   AF-A0A929W673-F1
#
_cell.length_a   1.000
_cell.length_b   1.000
_cell.length_c   1.000
_cell.angle_alpha   90.00
_cell.angle_beta   90.00
_cell.angle_gamma   90.00
#
_symmetry.space_group_name_H-M   'P 1'
#
loop_
_entity.id
_entity.type
_entity.pdbx_description
1 polymer ?
#
loop_
_entity_poly.entity_id
_entity_poly.type
_entity_poly.pdbx_seq_one_letter_code
_entity_poly.pdbx_strand_id
1 'polypeptide(L)'
;MPFIPSFSLRTSLFALLVTAGITPIAAADGDISFRRAAAIAKQYVRLSTTAQRTLKSRTLSNRTGAPYYLFNDAGNNGFVLVSGNEAMGSILAVGTEAPLDTLHAPEGLQYLLEAYRERFQTVQKMSAADRKRYFTTFATNNSYTPVTPLLKSKWGQGYPYNNSVGGYPTGCVATAVAQIMYFHRWPEQGTGTKTYRTYDGNTAQIDFSQSRYAWNLMHDSYDRRNLTDDERNAIGKLHHDIGAAVDM
;
A
#
# COMPACT_ATOMS: atom_id res chain seq x y z
N MET A 1 19.92 41.44 -7.13
CA MET A 1 20.52 40.16 -7.57
C MET A 1 21.01 39.42 -6.35
N PRO A 2 20.52 38.19 -6.13
CA PRO A 2 21.44 37.12 -5.76
C PRO A 2 21.22 35.85 -6.60
N PHE A 3 22.31 35.11 -6.74
CA PHE A 3 22.50 33.94 -7.58
C PHE A 3 21.53 32.78 -7.29
N ILE A 4 20.93 32.22 -8.34
CA ILE A 4 20.28 30.91 -8.32
C ILE A 4 21.23 29.93 -9.00
N PRO A 5 21.83 28.96 -8.29
CA PRO A 5 22.43 27.81 -8.95
C PRO A 5 21.34 26.76 -9.20
N SER A 6 21.01 26.58 -10.47
CA SER A 6 20.25 25.43 -10.97
C SER A 6 21.09 24.16 -10.84
N PHE A 7 20.78 23.30 -9.87
CA PHE A 7 21.28 21.93 -9.83
C PHE A 7 20.23 20.97 -10.39
N SER A 8 20.39 20.63 -11.65
CA SER A 8 19.81 19.41 -12.24
C SER A 8 20.63 18.22 -11.74
N LEU A 9 20.05 17.40 -10.86
CA LEU A 9 20.57 16.06 -10.58
C LEU A 9 19.50 15.00 -10.87
N ARG A 10 19.50 14.51 -12.11
CA ARG A 10 18.91 13.23 -12.47
C ARG A 10 19.81 12.12 -11.92
N THR A 11 19.40 11.48 -10.83
CA THR A 11 19.83 10.12 -10.49
C THR A 11 18.86 9.50 -9.49
N SER A 12 18.04 8.58 -10.00
CA SER A 12 17.17 7.70 -9.23
C SER A 12 17.95 6.56 -8.55
N LEU A 13 17.29 5.94 -7.57
CA LEU A 13 17.65 4.74 -6.79
C LEU A 13 18.57 4.96 -5.58
N PHE A 14 17.95 5.26 -4.44
CA PHE A 14 18.41 4.73 -3.16
C PHE A 14 17.62 3.47 -2.83
N ALA A 15 18.28 2.31 -2.90
CA ALA A 15 17.88 1.17 -2.10
C ALA A 15 18.18 1.55 -0.65
N LEU A 16 17.15 1.98 0.09
CA LEU A 16 17.31 2.28 1.51
C LEU A 16 17.47 0.95 2.26
N LEU A 17 18.72 0.51 2.35
CA LEU A 17 19.18 -0.51 3.28
C LEU A 17 19.09 0.10 4.68
N VAL A 18 18.01 -0.17 5.41
CA VAL A 18 17.98 0.03 6.86
C VAL A 18 18.95 -0.98 7.47
N THR A 19 20.20 -0.58 7.65
CA THR A 19 21.20 -1.35 8.42
C THR A 19 21.08 -0.99 9.89
N ALA A 20 20.12 -1.59 10.59
CA ALA A 20 20.28 -1.81 12.01
C ALA A 20 21.21 -3.03 12.17
N GLY A 21 22.25 -2.90 12.99
CA GLY A 21 23.25 -3.95 13.20
C GLY A 21 22.61 -5.24 13.71
N ILE A 22 22.78 -6.33 12.96
CA ILE A 22 22.33 -7.67 13.35
C ILE A 22 23.57 -8.56 13.32
N THR A 23 23.95 -9.07 14.48
CA THR A 23 24.93 -10.16 14.63
C THR A 23 24.50 -11.35 13.77
N PRO A 24 25.42 -12.13 13.19
CA PRO A 24 25.04 -13.27 12.36
C PRO A 24 24.38 -14.34 13.24
N ILE A 25 23.06 -14.26 13.38
CA ILE A 25 22.23 -15.35 13.89
C ILE A 25 22.38 -16.47 12.86
N ALA A 26 22.78 -17.67 13.29
CA ALA A 26 22.74 -18.84 12.43
C ALA A 26 21.35 -18.91 11.79
N ALA A 27 21.28 -19.05 10.46
CA ALA A 27 20.01 -19.00 9.73
C ALA A 27 18.99 -19.92 10.39
N ALA A 28 17.87 -19.34 10.84
CA ALA A 28 16.83 -20.12 11.47
C ALA A 28 16.15 -21.00 10.42
N ASP A 29 15.60 -22.14 10.83
CA ASP A 29 14.88 -23.03 9.91
C ASP A 29 13.81 -22.26 9.11
N GLY A 30 13.73 -22.51 7.80
CA GLY A 30 12.85 -21.77 6.89
C GLY A 30 13.25 -20.32 6.55
N ASP A 31 14.39 -19.80 7.01
CA ASP A 31 14.87 -18.47 6.59
C ASP A 31 15.17 -18.44 5.09
N ILE A 32 14.68 -17.39 4.44
CA ILE A 32 14.88 -17.15 3.01
C ILE A 32 16.08 -16.21 2.86
N SER A 33 17.10 -16.68 2.16
CA SER A 33 18.24 -15.85 1.77
C SER A 33 17.91 -14.95 0.58
N PHE A 34 18.68 -13.88 0.37
CA PHE A 34 18.54 -13.03 -0.82
C PHE A 34 18.55 -13.85 -2.13
N ARG A 35 19.42 -14.86 -2.24
CA ARG A 35 19.51 -15.77 -3.40
C ARG A 35 18.20 -16.51 -3.64
N ARG A 36 17.62 -17.10 -2.58
CA ARG A 36 16.35 -17.83 -2.68
C ARG A 36 15.21 -16.88 -2.98
N ALA A 37 15.18 -15.71 -2.34
CA ALA A 37 14.19 -14.68 -2.60
C ALA A 37 14.24 -14.20 -4.06
N ALA A 38 15.44 -13.94 -4.60
CA ALA A 38 15.62 -13.54 -5.99
C ALA A 38 15.23 -14.66 -6.98
N ALA A 39 15.43 -15.93 -6.63
CA ALA A 39 14.98 -17.06 -7.45
C ALA A 39 13.45 -17.13 -7.54
N ILE A 40 12.75 -16.89 -6.42
CA ILE A 40 11.30 -16.77 -6.37
C ILE A 40 10.85 -15.55 -7.19
N ALA A 41 11.47 -14.39 -6.96
CA ALA A 41 11.10 -13.13 -7.58
C ALA A 41 11.17 -13.17 -9.12
N LYS A 42 12.10 -13.94 -9.70
CA LYS A 42 12.24 -14.12 -11.16
C LYS A 42 11.00 -14.67 -11.86
N GLN A 43 10.08 -15.30 -11.13
CA GLN A 43 8.80 -15.76 -11.68
C GLN A 43 7.83 -14.60 -11.95
N TYR A 44 8.04 -13.45 -11.31
CA TYR A 44 7.12 -12.30 -11.34
C TYR A 44 7.73 -11.06 -11.98
N VAL A 45 9.05 -10.86 -11.83
CA VAL A 45 9.75 -9.64 -12.28
C VAL A 45 11.09 -9.95 -12.92
N ARG A 46 11.56 -9.04 -13.79
CA ARG A 46 12.95 -9.04 -14.26
C ARG A 46 13.82 -8.38 -13.21
N LEU A 47 14.86 -9.09 -12.76
CA LEU A 47 15.77 -8.57 -11.75
C LEU A 47 16.60 -7.40 -12.29
N SER A 48 16.69 -6.33 -11.49
CA SER A 48 17.56 -5.18 -11.78
C SER A 48 19.05 -5.56 -11.81
N THR A 49 19.87 -4.74 -12.46
CA THR A 49 21.34 -4.90 -12.47
C THR A 49 21.92 -4.96 -11.06
N THR A 50 21.36 -4.18 -10.12
CA THR A 50 21.76 -4.19 -8.71
C THR A 50 21.50 -5.55 -8.07
N ALA A 51 20.30 -6.11 -8.24
CA ALA A 51 19.98 -7.43 -7.71
C ALA A 51 20.88 -8.52 -8.31
N GLN A 52 21.17 -8.43 -9.61
CA GLN A 52 22.10 -9.35 -10.29
C GLN A 52 23.54 -9.23 -9.75
N ARG A 53 24.01 -8.03 -9.42
CA ARG A 53 25.32 -7.83 -8.77
C ARG A 53 25.34 -8.44 -7.36
N THR A 54 24.28 -8.25 -6.58
CA THR A 54 24.15 -8.87 -5.25
C THR A 54 24.22 -10.40 -5.33
N LEU A 55 23.63 -11.02 -6.35
CA LEU A 55 23.69 -12.47 -6.58
C LEU A 55 25.11 -13.00 -6.85
N LYS A 56 26.00 -12.19 -7.43
CA LYS A 56 27.40 -12.55 -7.69
C LYS A 56 28.25 -12.54 -6.42
N SER A 57 27.84 -11.81 -5.38
CA SER A 57 28.53 -11.80 -4.08
C SER A 57 28.10 -12.99 -3.23
N ARG A 58 29.04 -13.89 -2.87
CA ARG A 58 28.75 -15.06 -2.01
C ARG A 58 28.20 -14.64 -0.64
N THR A 59 28.75 -13.59 -0.05
CA THR A 59 28.33 -13.09 1.27
C THR A 59 26.94 -12.46 1.21
N LEU A 60 26.69 -11.55 0.25
CA LEU A 60 25.41 -10.83 0.19
C LEU A 60 24.28 -11.73 -0.30
N SER A 61 24.55 -12.63 -1.25
CA SER A 61 23.53 -13.54 -1.80
C SER A 61 23.03 -14.57 -0.78
N ASN A 62 23.87 -14.97 0.17
CA ASN A 62 23.50 -15.94 1.21
C ASN A 62 23.03 -15.27 2.51
N ARG A 63 22.95 -13.93 2.55
CA ARG A 63 22.44 -13.21 3.72
C ARG A 63 20.97 -13.55 3.96
N THR A 64 20.66 -13.89 5.21
CA THR A 64 19.31 -14.09 5.77
C THR A 64 19.04 -13.03 6.85
N GLY A 65 17.88 -13.10 7.53
CA GLY A 65 17.55 -12.22 8.65
C GLY A 65 16.84 -10.91 8.28
N ALA A 66 16.56 -10.68 6.99
CA ALA A 66 15.66 -9.61 6.57
C ALA A 66 14.19 -10.08 6.68
N PRO A 67 13.24 -9.23 7.09
CA PRO A 67 11.83 -9.60 7.21
C PRO A 67 11.17 -9.91 5.87
N TYR A 68 11.64 -9.27 4.81
CA TYR A 68 11.23 -9.46 3.43
C TYR A 68 12.24 -8.83 2.48
N TYR A 69 12.14 -9.16 1.19
CA TYR A 69 12.96 -8.65 0.10
C TYR A 69 12.04 -8.05 -0.98
N LEU A 70 12.24 -6.77 -1.28
CA LEU A 70 11.53 -6.09 -2.37
C LEU A 70 12.34 -6.17 -3.68
N PHE A 71 11.68 -6.64 -4.73
CA PHE A 71 12.20 -6.61 -6.09
C PHE A 71 11.24 -5.84 -7.00
N ASN A 72 11.61 -4.61 -7.37
CA ASN A 72 10.94 -3.88 -8.44
C ASN A 72 11.36 -4.44 -9.81
N ASP A 73 10.42 -4.55 -10.76
CA ASP A 73 10.72 -4.98 -12.13
C ASP A 73 11.72 -4.01 -12.78
N ALA A 74 12.71 -4.55 -13.49
CA ALA A 74 13.73 -3.76 -14.16
C ALA A 74 13.17 -2.79 -15.21
N GLY A 75 11.97 -3.04 -15.73
CA GLY A 75 11.25 -2.12 -16.62
C GLY A 75 10.19 -1.27 -15.92
N ASN A 76 10.17 -1.21 -14.58
CA ASN A 76 9.22 -0.44 -13.78
C ASN A 76 7.75 -0.86 -13.96
N ASN A 77 7.48 -2.11 -14.35
CA ASN A 77 6.12 -2.61 -14.60
C ASN A 77 5.55 -3.42 -13.43
N GLY A 78 5.98 -3.13 -12.20
CA GLY A 78 5.54 -3.88 -11.04
C GLY A 78 6.62 -4.16 -10.01
N PHE A 79 6.26 -5.00 -9.05
CA PHE A 79 7.13 -5.44 -7.97
C PHE A 79 6.67 -6.77 -7.40
N VAL A 80 7.58 -7.44 -6.69
CA VAL A 80 7.26 -8.57 -5.82
C VAL A 80 7.94 -8.40 -4.47
N LEU A 81 7.19 -8.66 -3.40
CA LEU A 81 7.66 -8.68 -2.02
C LEU A 81 7.76 -10.14 -1.57
N VAL A 82 8.97 -10.65 -1.46
CA VAL A 82 9.25 -12.04 -1.05
C VAL A 82 9.52 -12.05 0.45
N SER A 83 8.95 -13.00 1.18
CA SER A 83 9.14 -13.06 2.64
C SER A 83 10.58 -13.41 3.04
N GLY A 84 10.92 -13.06 4.28
CA GLY A 84 12.19 -13.39 4.91
C GLY A 84 12.25 -14.79 5.52
N ASN A 85 11.11 -15.40 5.77
CA ASN A 85 10.99 -16.75 6.31
C ASN A 85 9.77 -17.41 5.71
N GLU A 86 9.90 -18.67 5.32
CA GLU A 86 8.84 -19.44 4.66
C GLU A 86 7.54 -19.43 5.49
N ALA A 87 7.60 -19.33 6.84
CA ALA A 87 6.44 -19.41 7.75
C ALA A 87 5.45 -18.26 7.60
N MET A 88 5.84 -17.24 6.85
CA MET A 88 5.00 -16.10 6.49
C MET A 88 4.33 -16.27 5.11
N GLY A 89 4.48 -17.43 4.46
CA GLY A 89 4.21 -17.62 3.04
C GLY A 89 5.37 -17.08 2.18
N SER A 90 5.64 -17.66 1.01
CA SER A 90 6.79 -17.25 0.18
C SER A 90 6.62 -15.86 -0.45
N ILE A 91 5.39 -15.50 -0.84
CA ILE A 91 5.07 -14.22 -1.47
C ILE A 91 4.16 -13.43 -0.53
N LEU A 92 4.58 -12.21 -0.16
CA LEU A 92 3.77 -11.31 0.66
C LEU A 92 2.90 -10.38 -0.20
N ALA A 93 3.44 -9.92 -1.34
CA ALA A 93 2.71 -9.05 -2.26
C ALA A 93 3.26 -9.14 -3.68
N VAL A 94 2.39 -8.93 -4.66
CA VAL A 94 2.73 -8.74 -6.08
C VAL A 94 1.98 -7.51 -6.59
N GLY A 95 2.68 -6.60 -7.26
CA GLY A 95 2.09 -5.52 -8.03
C GLY A 95 2.50 -5.61 -9.48
N THR A 96 1.57 -5.33 -10.40
CA THR A 96 1.76 -5.56 -11.85
C THR A 96 1.73 -4.29 -12.69
N GLU A 97 1.60 -3.12 -12.07
CA GLU A 97 1.44 -1.84 -12.79
C GLU A 97 2.65 -0.91 -12.63
N ALA A 98 3.20 -0.81 -11.43
CA ALA A 98 4.21 0.19 -11.08
C ALA A 98 5.17 -0.37 -10.01
N PRO A 99 6.40 0.17 -9.89
CA PRO A 99 7.30 -0.20 -8.81
C PRO A 99 6.73 0.25 -7.45
N LEU A 100 7.13 -0.46 -6.39
CA LEU A 100 6.85 -0.03 -5.02
C LEU A 100 7.94 0.93 -4.57
N ASP A 101 7.53 2.15 -4.17
CA ASP A 101 8.39 3.10 -3.47
C ASP A 101 8.06 3.09 -1.98
N THR A 102 8.95 2.48 -1.18
CA THR A 102 8.79 2.40 0.27
C THR A 102 9.19 3.68 0.99
N LEU A 103 9.87 4.63 0.33
CA LEU A 103 10.29 5.91 0.93
C LEU A 103 9.15 6.91 1.02
N HIS A 104 8.22 6.83 0.07
CA HIS A 104 7.05 7.71 -0.01
C HIS A 104 5.74 6.90 0.04
N ALA A 105 5.77 5.74 0.71
CA ALA A 105 4.61 4.87 0.85
C ALA A 105 3.46 5.59 1.61
N PRO A 106 2.20 5.47 1.17
CA PRO A 106 1.05 5.92 1.95
C PRO A 106 0.98 5.22 3.32
N GLU A 107 0.42 5.88 4.33
CA GLU A 107 0.36 5.39 5.72
C GLU A 107 -0.15 3.95 5.85
N GLY A 108 -1.26 3.61 5.17
CA GLY A 108 -1.81 2.24 5.22
C GLY A 108 -0.85 1.17 4.68
N LEU A 109 -0.03 1.52 3.69
CA LEU A 109 1.03 0.63 3.19
C LEU A 109 2.21 0.56 4.18
N GLN A 110 2.57 1.67 4.83
CA GLN A 110 3.59 1.65 5.89
C GLN A 110 3.16 0.72 7.03
N TYR A 111 1.90 0.82 7.47
CA TYR A 111 1.33 -0.06 8.49
C TYR A 111 1.40 -1.54 8.09
N LEU A 112 1.02 -1.86 6.84
CA LEU A 112 1.09 -3.24 6.32
C LEU A 112 2.53 -3.77 6.31
N LEU A 113 3.49 -2.96 5.85
CA LEU A 113 4.89 -3.34 5.81
C LEU A 113 5.46 -3.55 7.22
N GLU A 114 5.05 -2.74 8.20
CA GLU A 114 5.43 -2.93 9.60
C GLU A 114 4.83 -4.21 10.19
N ALA A 115 3.55 -4.49 9.91
CA ALA A 115 2.91 -5.73 10.33
C ALA A 115 3.66 -6.98 9.82
N TYR A 116 4.21 -6.93 8.60
CA TYR A 116 5.10 -8.00 8.11
C TYR A 116 6.41 -8.11 8.90
N ARG A 117 6.99 -6.99 9.34
CA ARG A 117 8.21 -7.00 10.19
C ARG A 117 7.93 -7.59 11.56
N GLU A 118 6.85 -7.17 12.23
CA GLU A 118 6.42 -7.71 13.51
C GLU A 118 6.13 -9.21 13.41
N ARG A 119 5.46 -9.62 12.32
CA ARG A 119 5.20 -11.03 12.06
C ARG A 119 6.49 -11.83 11.89
N PHE A 120 7.48 -11.30 11.15
CA PHE A 120 8.79 -11.93 11.02
C PHE A 120 9.48 -12.09 12.38
N GLN A 121 9.49 -11.05 13.22
CA GLN A 121 10.08 -11.11 14.55
C GLN A 121 9.39 -12.16 15.44
N THR A 122 8.08 -12.32 15.32
CA THR A 122 7.35 -13.35 16.06
C THR A 122 7.77 -14.75 15.58
N VAL A 123 7.84 -14.97 14.26
CA VAL A 123 8.31 -16.23 13.67
C VAL A 123 9.73 -16.57 14.14
N GLN A 124 10.64 -15.60 14.22
CA GLN A 124 12.01 -15.82 14.68
C GLN A 124 12.10 -16.28 16.15
N LYS A 125 11.07 -16.02 16.97
CA LYS A 125 11.01 -16.43 18.38
C LYS A 125 10.31 -17.77 18.59
N MET A 126 9.69 -18.34 17.55
CA MET A 126 8.94 -19.60 17.64
C MET A 126 9.85 -20.82 17.58
N SER A 127 9.42 -21.92 18.22
CA SER A 127 10.07 -23.22 18.02
C SER A 127 9.91 -23.71 16.58
N ALA A 128 10.77 -24.63 16.13
CA ALA A 128 10.63 -25.25 14.81
C ALA A 128 9.29 -25.99 14.65
N ALA A 129 8.80 -26.64 15.71
CA ALA A 129 7.51 -27.33 15.72
C ALA A 129 6.33 -26.36 15.55
N ASP A 130 6.35 -25.24 16.27
CA ASP A 130 5.30 -24.21 16.17
C ASP A 130 5.29 -23.57 14.79
N ARG A 131 6.46 -23.24 14.24
CA ARG A 131 6.56 -22.71 12.87
C ARG A 131 5.93 -23.67 11.87
N LYS A 132 6.29 -24.96 11.90
CA LYS A 132 5.72 -26.00 11.03
C LYS A 132 4.19 -26.07 11.12
N ARG A 133 3.63 -25.96 12.32
CA ARG A 133 2.17 -25.95 12.54
C ARG A 133 1.51 -24.75 11.85
N TYR A 134 2.11 -23.56 11.94
CA TYR A 134 1.60 -22.34 11.29
C TYR A 134 1.49 -22.48 9.76
N PHE A 135 2.41 -23.19 9.12
CA PHE A 135 2.35 -23.45 7.67
C PHE A 135 1.19 -24.37 7.26
N THR A 136 0.96 -25.42 8.04
CA THR A 136 0.03 -26.49 7.65
C THR A 136 -1.45 -26.08 7.71
N THR A 137 -1.78 -25.04 8.48
CA THR A 137 -3.17 -24.62 8.68
C THR A 137 -3.76 -23.84 7.49
N PHE A 138 -2.91 -23.28 6.62
CA PHE A 138 -3.33 -22.48 5.45
C PHE A 138 -3.05 -23.15 4.10
N ALA A 139 -2.63 -24.43 4.10
CA ALA A 139 -2.62 -25.23 2.88
C ALA A 139 -4.07 -25.54 2.48
N THR A 140 -4.76 -24.54 1.92
CA THR A 140 -6.08 -24.71 1.34
C THR A 140 -5.95 -25.69 0.17
N ASN A 141 -6.85 -26.66 0.10
CA ASN A 141 -7.01 -27.48 -1.09
C ASN A 141 -7.14 -26.52 -2.28
N ASN A 142 -6.22 -26.65 -3.25
CA ASN A 142 -5.86 -25.75 -4.36
C ASN A 142 -6.98 -25.24 -5.30
N SER A 143 -8.25 -25.27 -4.89
CA SER A 143 -9.40 -24.83 -5.66
C SER A 143 -9.90 -23.48 -5.14
N TYR A 144 -9.19 -22.41 -5.49
CA TYR A 144 -9.74 -21.06 -5.41
C TYR A 144 -9.93 -20.52 -6.84
N THR A 145 -11.10 -19.92 -7.08
CA THR A 145 -11.36 -19.16 -8.31
C THR A 145 -10.81 -17.75 -8.12
N PRO A 146 -9.79 -17.31 -8.88
CA PRO A 146 -9.25 -15.96 -8.77
C PRO A 146 -10.33 -14.90 -8.95
N VAL A 147 -10.50 -14.02 -7.96
CA VAL A 147 -11.33 -12.81 -8.11
C VAL A 147 -10.43 -11.68 -8.58
N THR A 148 -10.65 -11.20 -9.79
CA THR A 148 -9.94 -10.03 -10.33
C THR A 148 -10.29 -8.76 -9.55
N PRO A 149 -9.43 -7.74 -9.51
CA PRO A 149 -9.72 -6.47 -8.84
C PRO A 149 -11.06 -5.87 -9.26
N LEU A 150 -11.99 -5.78 -8.29
CA LEU A 150 -13.35 -5.29 -8.49
C LEU A 150 -13.40 -3.77 -8.61
N LEU A 151 -12.67 -3.08 -7.71
CA LEU A 151 -12.57 -1.63 -7.73
C LEU A 151 -11.76 -1.18 -8.95
N LYS A 152 -12.32 -0.23 -9.70
CA LYS A 152 -11.63 0.46 -10.80
C LYS A 152 -11.17 1.86 -10.41
N SER A 153 -11.77 2.43 -9.36
CA SER A 153 -11.34 3.68 -8.77
C SER A 153 -9.90 3.60 -8.28
N LYS A 154 -9.16 4.68 -8.54
CA LYS A 154 -7.78 4.92 -8.09
C LYS A 154 -7.76 6.22 -7.29
N TRP A 155 -8.57 6.26 -6.22
CA TRP A 155 -8.77 7.47 -5.43
C TRP A 155 -7.73 7.64 -4.33
N GLY A 156 -7.44 8.88 -3.99
CA GLY A 156 -6.49 9.27 -2.96
C GLY A 156 -7.13 10.17 -1.91
N GLN A 157 -6.30 10.79 -1.08
CA GLN A 157 -6.77 11.65 0.01
C GLN A 157 -6.62 13.15 -0.27
N GLY A 158 -5.83 13.52 -1.29
CA GLY A 158 -5.60 14.91 -1.67
C GLY A 158 -6.61 15.42 -2.68
N TYR A 159 -6.29 16.53 -3.34
CA TYR A 159 -7.14 17.08 -4.39
C TYR A 159 -7.27 16.09 -5.57
N PRO A 160 -8.47 15.90 -6.15
CA PRO A 160 -9.72 16.65 -5.88
C PRO A 160 -10.61 16.07 -4.78
N TYR A 161 -10.27 14.90 -4.25
CA TYR A 161 -11.07 14.16 -3.26
C TYR A 161 -11.34 14.98 -2.00
N ASN A 162 -10.41 15.85 -1.63
CA ASN A 162 -10.52 16.69 -0.45
C ASN A 162 -11.14 18.08 -0.65
N ASN A 163 -11.77 18.34 -1.80
CA ASN A 163 -12.30 19.66 -2.13
C ASN A 163 -13.29 20.21 -1.09
N SER A 164 -14.11 19.33 -0.48
CA SER A 164 -15.14 19.72 0.48
C SER A 164 -14.73 19.55 1.94
N VAL A 165 -13.49 19.18 2.23
CA VAL A 165 -12.95 19.05 3.61
C VAL A 165 -11.90 20.11 3.94
N GLY A 166 -12.08 21.33 3.42
CA GLY A 166 -11.17 22.45 3.71
C GLY A 166 -9.74 22.30 3.16
N GLY A 167 -9.52 21.34 2.25
CA GLY A 167 -8.19 21.06 1.70
C GLY A 167 -7.31 20.17 2.59
N TYR A 168 -7.79 19.71 3.75
CA TYR A 168 -7.15 18.67 4.56
C TYR A 168 -7.19 17.31 3.83
N PRO A 169 -6.30 16.35 4.10
CA PRO A 169 -6.45 15.01 3.55
C PRO A 169 -7.80 14.41 3.98
N THR A 170 -8.52 13.74 3.07
CA THR A 170 -9.83 13.13 3.40
C THR A 170 -9.75 12.05 4.48
N GLY A 171 -8.56 11.48 4.71
CA GLY A 171 -8.34 10.35 5.60
C GLY A 171 -8.50 8.99 4.90
N CYS A 172 -7.67 8.03 5.32
CA CYS A 172 -7.57 6.71 4.69
C CYS A 172 -8.87 5.91 4.79
N VAL A 173 -9.56 5.98 5.94
CA VAL A 173 -10.85 5.31 6.16
C VAL A 173 -11.90 5.89 5.21
N ALA A 174 -11.98 7.22 5.08
CA ALA A 174 -12.96 7.84 4.21
C ALA A 174 -12.72 7.50 2.74
N THR A 175 -11.48 7.55 2.25
CA THR A 175 -11.16 7.15 0.87
C THR A 175 -11.46 5.67 0.61
N ALA A 176 -11.18 4.78 1.58
CA ALA A 176 -11.49 3.35 1.43
C ALA A 176 -13.00 3.11 1.30
N VAL A 177 -13.79 3.70 2.20
CA VAL A 177 -15.27 3.60 2.17
C VAL A 177 -15.83 4.24 0.90
N ALA A 178 -15.30 5.38 0.47
CA ALA A 178 -15.74 6.06 -0.75
C ALA A 178 -15.56 5.18 -1.98
N GLN A 179 -14.42 4.50 -2.12
CA GLN A 179 -14.18 3.59 -3.24
C GLN A 179 -15.13 2.38 -3.23
N ILE A 180 -15.47 1.85 -2.05
CA ILE A 180 -16.45 0.76 -1.91
C ILE A 180 -17.86 1.25 -2.29
N MET A 181 -18.29 2.41 -1.80
CA MET A 181 -19.58 2.99 -2.13
C MET A 181 -19.71 3.29 -3.62
N TYR A 182 -18.65 3.80 -4.25
CA TYR A 182 -18.60 4.06 -5.68
C TYR A 182 -18.73 2.79 -6.52
N PHE A 183 -18.09 1.70 -6.11
CA PHE A 183 -18.25 0.41 -6.77
C PHE A 183 -19.71 -0.07 -6.78
N HIS A 184 -20.42 0.13 -5.67
CA HIS A 184 -21.84 -0.21 -5.58
C HIS A 184 -22.78 0.86 -6.14
N ARG A 185 -22.28 2.10 -6.34
CA ARG A 185 -23.08 3.30 -6.66
C ARG A 185 -24.28 3.45 -5.74
N TRP A 186 -24.04 3.27 -4.44
CA TRP A 186 -25.10 3.25 -3.43
C TRP A 186 -24.64 3.90 -2.12
N PRO A 187 -25.53 4.63 -1.42
CA PRO A 187 -26.92 4.94 -1.79
C PRO A 187 -27.02 6.08 -2.80
N GLU A 188 -28.19 6.32 -3.39
CA GLU A 188 -28.41 7.56 -4.17
C GLU A 188 -28.56 8.78 -3.24
N GLN A 189 -29.18 8.57 -2.07
CA GLN A 189 -29.40 9.58 -1.05
C GLN A 189 -29.00 9.03 0.32
N GLY A 190 -28.26 9.81 1.09
CA GLY A 190 -27.88 9.45 2.46
C GLY A 190 -29.07 9.44 3.41
N THR A 191 -28.85 8.94 4.62
CA THR A 191 -29.88 8.88 5.67
C THR A 191 -29.28 9.13 7.05
N GLY A 192 -30.10 9.64 7.96
CA GLY A 192 -29.71 9.93 9.33
C GLY A 192 -28.95 11.23 9.51
N THR A 193 -28.57 11.51 10.75
CA THR A 193 -27.82 12.70 11.15
C THR A 193 -26.63 12.29 12.01
N LYS A 194 -25.59 13.13 12.06
CA LYS A 194 -24.46 12.93 12.95
C LYS A 194 -23.88 14.26 13.42
N THR A 195 -23.52 14.32 14.69
CA THR A 195 -22.67 15.38 15.24
C THR A 195 -21.23 14.87 15.30
N TYR A 196 -20.28 15.62 14.75
CA TYR A 196 -18.88 15.23 14.62
C TYR A 196 -17.96 16.44 14.88
N ARG A 197 -16.65 16.18 15.00
CA ARG A 197 -15.62 17.22 15.09
C ARG A 197 -15.04 17.49 13.71
N THR A 198 -14.94 18.75 13.32
CA THR A 198 -14.22 19.12 12.09
C THR A 198 -12.72 19.08 12.32
N TYR A 199 -11.93 19.07 11.24
CA TYR A 199 -10.46 19.17 11.30
C TYR A 199 -9.96 20.40 12.07
N ASP A 200 -10.72 21.50 12.04
CA ASP A 200 -10.40 22.72 12.79
C ASP A 200 -10.79 22.65 14.28
N GLY A 201 -11.28 21.50 14.76
CA GLY A 201 -11.64 21.25 16.15
C GLY A 201 -13.06 21.69 16.55
N ASN A 202 -13.84 22.23 15.61
CA ASN A 202 -15.21 22.70 15.86
C ASN A 202 -16.19 21.53 15.90
N THR A 203 -17.28 21.68 16.66
CA THR A 203 -18.41 20.74 16.60
C THR A 203 -19.33 21.13 15.45
N ALA A 204 -19.64 20.18 14.57
CA ALA A 204 -20.58 20.35 13.46
C ALA A 204 -21.63 19.24 13.46
N GLN A 205 -22.77 19.48 12.82
CA GLN A 205 -23.81 18.49 12.59
C GLN A 205 -24.07 18.36 11.09
N ILE A 206 -24.23 17.14 10.62
CA ILE A 206 -24.62 16.82 9.25
C ILE A 206 -25.94 16.05 9.24
N ASP A 207 -26.79 16.39 8.27
CA ASP A 207 -27.99 15.62 7.92
C ASP A 207 -27.78 14.97 6.55
N PHE A 208 -27.51 13.67 6.55
CA PHE A 208 -27.23 12.91 5.34
C PHE A 208 -28.47 12.74 4.46
N SER A 209 -29.68 12.96 5.00
CA SER A 209 -30.90 12.99 4.16
C SER A 209 -30.87 14.12 3.14
N GLN A 210 -30.06 15.16 3.35
CA GLN A 210 -29.84 16.24 2.38
C GLN A 210 -28.72 15.92 1.36
N SER A 211 -28.07 14.76 1.49
CA SER A 211 -26.97 14.36 0.62
C SER A 211 -27.44 13.44 -0.50
N ARG A 212 -27.45 13.96 -1.73
CA ARG A 212 -27.58 13.15 -2.96
C ARG A 212 -26.20 12.94 -3.59
N TYR A 213 -25.87 11.70 -3.93
CA TYR A 213 -24.58 11.33 -4.50
C TYR A 213 -24.70 11.17 -6.02
N ALA A 214 -24.12 12.12 -6.76
CA ALA A 214 -24.12 12.13 -8.22
C ALA A 214 -23.08 11.14 -8.78
N TRP A 215 -23.36 9.84 -8.68
CA TRP A 215 -22.45 8.77 -9.11
C TRP A 215 -22.01 8.89 -10.58
N ASN A 216 -22.84 9.48 -11.44
CA ASN A 216 -22.55 9.72 -12.85
C ASN A 216 -21.50 10.81 -13.09
N LEU A 217 -21.23 11.66 -12.10
CA LEU A 217 -20.18 12.68 -12.11
C LEU A 217 -18.88 12.18 -11.42
N MET A 218 -18.87 10.92 -10.98
CA MET A 218 -17.72 10.30 -10.34
C MET A 218 -17.02 9.33 -11.29
N HIS A 219 -15.70 9.48 -11.40
CA HIS A 219 -14.87 8.71 -12.35
C HIS A 219 -13.84 7.86 -11.62
N ASP A 220 -13.37 6.80 -12.28
CA ASP A 220 -12.33 5.91 -11.75
C ASP A 220 -11.04 6.66 -11.39
N SER A 221 -10.71 7.71 -12.15
CA SER A 221 -9.58 8.60 -11.87
C SER A 221 -9.84 9.98 -12.46
N TYR A 222 -9.12 10.99 -11.95
CA TYR A 222 -9.32 12.38 -12.36
C TYR A 222 -8.05 12.98 -12.95
N ASP A 223 -8.18 13.59 -14.13
CA ASP A 223 -7.19 14.52 -14.65
C ASP A 223 -7.43 15.90 -14.03
N ARG A 224 -6.51 16.32 -13.17
CA ARG A 224 -6.58 17.60 -12.46
C ARG A 224 -6.69 18.82 -13.39
N ARG A 225 -6.29 18.69 -14.66
CA ARG A 225 -6.33 19.80 -15.63
C ARG A 225 -7.69 19.96 -16.31
N ASN A 226 -8.49 18.90 -16.35
CA ASN A 226 -9.74 18.82 -17.11
C ASN A 226 -10.95 18.52 -16.21
N LEU A 227 -10.80 18.74 -14.90
CA LEU A 227 -11.85 18.49 -13.91
C LEU A 227 -12.85 19.65 -13.89
N THR A 228 -14.13 19.35 -14.07
CA THR A 228 -15.21 20.33 -13.93
C THR A 228 -15.52 20.62 -12.45
N ASP A 229 -16.12 21.78 -12.18
CA ASP A 229 -16.56 22.11 -10.82
C ASP A 229 -17.60 21.11 -10.29
N ASP A 230 -18.48 20.60 -11.15
CA ASP A 230 -19.52 19.63 -10.77
C ASP A 230 -18.93 18.26 -10.37
N GLU A 231 -17.97 17.74 -11.16
CA GLU A 231 -17.25 16.50 -10.82
C GLU A 231 -16.45 16.65 -9.52
N ARG A 232 -15.78 17.80 -9.35
CA ARG A 232 -15.01 18.12 -8.14
C ARG A 232 -15.91 18.19 -6.91
N ASN A 233 -17.07 18.83 -7.04
CA ASN A 233 -18.03 18.96 -5.94
C ASN A 233 -18.68 17.61 -5.61
N ALA A 234 -18.98 16.78 -6.62
CA ALA A 234 -19.55 15.45 -6.42
C ALA A 234 -18.60 14.56 -5.60
N ILE A 235 -17.33 14.44 -6.02
CA ILE A 235 -16.36 13.59 -5.31
C ILE A 235 -15.99 14.13 -3.93
N GLY A 236 -15.87 15.47 -3.82
CA GLY A 236 -15.61 16.14 -2.55
C GLY A 236 -16.74 15.93 -1.54
N LYS A 237 -17.99 16.04 -1.98
CA LYS A 237 -19.17 15.80 -1.13
C LYS A 237 -19.19 14.38 -0.56
N LEU A 238 -18.94 13.38 -1.41
CA LEU A 238 -18.88 11.98 -0.95
C LEU A 238 -17.83 11.81 0.15
N HIS A 239 -16.61 12.30 -0.05
CA HIS A 239 -15.54 12.18 0.94
C HIS A 239 -15.82 12.96 2.21
N HIS A 240 -16.38 14.17 2.11
CA HIS A 240 -16.78 14.97 3.27
C HIS A 240 -17.83 14.26 4.12
N ASP A 241 -18.90 13.76 3.49
CA ASP A 241 -20.00 13.11 4.22
C ASP A 241 -19.52 11.82 4.89
N ILE A 242 -18.68 11.03 4.21
CA ILE A 242 -18.06 9.84 4.81
C ILE A 242 -17.12 10.23 5.95
N GLY A 243 -16.29 11.26 5.78
CA GLY A 243 -15.39 11.76 6.82
C GLY A 243 -16.15 12.15 8.09
N ALA A 244 -17.24 12.90 7.94
CA ALA A 244 -18.15 13.19 9.04
C ALA A 244 -18.72 11.91 9.66
N ALA A 245 -19.19 10.96 8.84
CA ALA A 245 -19.75 9.68 9.29
C ALA A 245 -18.78 8.81 10.11
N VAL A 246 -17.46 9.01 9.97
CA VAL A 246 -16.44 8.23 10.69
C VAL A 246 -15.62 9.04 11.72
N ASP A 247 -16.02 10.29 12.02
CA ASP A 247 -15.31 11.18 12.96
C ASP A 247 -13.85 11.39 12.58
N MET A 248 -13.65 11.74 11.31
CA MET A 248 -12.32 12.04 10.76
C MET A 248 -11.72 13.34 11.32
#